data_AF-A0A6I1KKB7-F1
#
_entry.id   AF-A0A6I1KKB7-F1
#
_cell.length_a   1.000
_cell.length_b   1.000
_cell.length_c   1.000
_cell.angle_alpha   90.00
_cell.angle_beta   90.00
_cell.angle_gamma   90.00
#
_symmetry.space_group_name_H-M   'P 1'
#
loop_
_entity.id
_entity.type
_entity.pdbx_description
1 polymer ?
#
loop_
_entity_poly.entity_id
_entity_poly.type
_entity_poly.pdbx_seq_one_letter_code
_entity_poly.pdbx_strand_id
1 'polypeptide(L)'
;MNQPTVHSQTRATWVASIAATLALIVSLFSLYESHEARISAIRDNVTMQITRYTGDYPLVTRNGNEHLTLGAVEVLWEVLLSNTGGSTVSLTGYEILQVAKEGGEILYTGMDRGIITAESLAPIHLPIALEAGKSIKLLLKIGISPGNSAFQILSSTIAKEQRTITLREAEKYLALKHLDIYDNTVIPYYINGDVSGWRVESRGKEQVFLVRFRTARGTEISKVTHWYDLRKLQ
;
A
#
# COMPACT_ATOMS: atom_id res chain seq x y z
N MET A 1 64.40 53.86 -12.98
CA MET A 1 62.93 54.01 -12.97
C MET A 1 62.38 52.94 -13.90
N ASN A 2 62.18 51.72 -13.37
CA ASN A 2 61.81 50.55 -14.19
C ASN A 2 60.31 50.57 -14.41
N GLN A 3 59.88 50.87 -15.63
CA GLN A 3 58.47 50.73 -16.01
C GLN A 3 58.12 49.23 -15.97
N PRO A 4 57.08 48.82 -15.21
CA PRO A 4 56.63 47.44 -15.22
C PRO A 4 56.16 47.07 -16.63
N THR A 5 56.72 45.97 -17.15
CA THR A 5 56.43 45.45 -18.48
C THR A 5 54.96 45.02 -18.56
N VAL A 6 54.22 45.61 -19.51
CA VAL A 6 52.78 45.39 -19.81
C VAL A 6 52.43 43.88 -19.95
N HIS A 7 53.40 43.05 -20.32
CA HIS A 7 53.24 41.59 -20.39
C HIS A 7 53.07 40.86 -19.04
N SER A 8 53.49 41.46 -17.92
CA SER A 8 53.31 40.84 -16.59
C SER A 8 51.89 40.99 -16.08
N GLN A 9 51.24 42.12 -16.38
CA GLN A 9 49.86 42.41 -15.94
C GLN A 9 48.83 41.53 -16.68
N THR A 10 49.03 41.27 -17.98
CA THR A 10 48.11 40.44 -18.77
C THR A 10 48.12 38.96 -18.36
N ARG A 11 49.28 38.44 -17.93
CA ARG A 11 49.38 37.07 -17.39
C ARG A 11 48.67 36.95 -16.04
N ALA A 12 48.83 37.95 -15.17
CA ALA A 12 48.17 37.98 -13.87
C ALA A 12 46.64 38.02 -14.02
N THR A 13 46.11 38.83 -14.95
CA THR A 13 44.67 38.88 -15.22
C THR A 13 44.14 37.57 -15.79
N TRP A 14 44.89 36.89 -16.66
CA TRP A 14 44.50 35.59 -17.21
C TRP A 14 44.42 34.50 -16.14
N VAL A 15 45.42 34.43 -15.27
CA VAL A 15 45.45 33.47 -14.15
C VAL A 15 44.32 33.75 -13.17
N ALA A 16 44.05 35.03 -12.86
CA ALA A 16 42.94 35.43 -12.00
C ALA A 16 41.57 35.02 -12.60
N SER A 17 41.36 35.22 -13.90
CA SER A 17 40.13 34.80 -14.59
C SER A 17 39.93 33.29 -14.56
N ILE A 18 40.99 32.50 -14.77
CA ILE A 18 40.93 31.03 -14.68
C ILE A 18 40.60 30.60 -13.24
N ALA A 19 41.29 31.17 -12.25
CA ALA A 19 41.04 30.87 -10.84
C ALA A 19 39.60 31.21 -10.43
N ALA A 20 39.08 32.37 -10.85
CA ALA A 20 37.70 32.78 -10.60
C ALA A 20 36.69 31.82 -11.26
N THR A 21 36.96 31.37 -12.47
CA THR A 21 36.10 30.41 -13.19
C THR A 21 36.07 29.05 -12.47
N LEU A 22 37.23 28.55 -12.05
CA LEU A 22 37.33 27.30 -11.27
C LEU A 22 36.62 27.42 -9.92
N ALA A 23 36.81 28.54 -9.22
CA ALA A 23 36.13 28.80 -7.95
C ALA A 23 34.60 28.82 -8.12
N LEU A 24 34.10 29.41 -9.21
CA LEU A 24 32.67 29.40 -9.56
C LEU A 24 32.15 27.97 -9.79
N ILE A 25 32.87 27.16 -10.57
CA ILE A 25 32.49 25.75 -10.84
C ILE A 25 32.43 24.95 -9.54
N VAL A 26 33.45 25.06 -8.68
CA VAL A 26 33.48 24.36 -7.38
C VAL A 26 32.33 24.83 -6.48
N SER A 27 32.04 26.13 -6.47
CA SER A 27 30.93 26.69 -5.68
C SER A 27 29.56 26.19 -6.16
N LEU A 28 29.35 26.13 -7.49
CA LEU A 28 28.12 25.59 -8.07
C LEU A 28 27.95 24.10 -7.76
N PHE A 29 29.04 23.32 -7.86
CA PHE A 29 29.01 21.89 -7.52
C PHE A 29 28.72 21.66 -6.03
N SER A 30 29.36 22.43 -5.14
CA SER A 30 29.10 22.36 -3.70
C SER A 30 27.66 22.75 -3.34
N LEU A 31 27.11 23.76 -4.02
CA LEU A 31 25.72 24.16 -3.84
C LEU A 31 24.75 23.06 -4.31
N TYR A 32 25.06 22.40 -5.42
CA TYR A 32 24.29 21.26 -5.94
C TYR A 32 24.28 20.08 -4.96
N GLU A 33 25.46 19.65 -4.48
CA GLU A 33 25.58 18.59 -3.48
C GLU A 33 24.85 18.93 -2.18
N SER A 34 24.96 20.18 -1.70
CA SER A 34 24.25 20.64 -0.50
C SER A 34 22.74 20.62 -0.70
N HIS A 35 22.25 21.00 -1.89
CA HIS A 35 20.84 20.96 -2.23
C HIS A 35 20.31 19.53 -2.29
N GLU A 36 21.02 18.62 -2.95
CA GLU A 36 20.66 17.19 -3.02
C GLU A 36 20.70 16.52 -1.64
N ALA A 37 21.71 16.82 -0.82
CA ALA A 37 21.80 16.35 0.55
C ALA A 37 20.63 16.87 1.40
N ARG A 38 20.23 18.13 1.21
CA ARG A 38 19.06 18.71 1.88
C ARG A 38 17.76 18.05 1.43
N ILE A 39 17.56 17.83 0.14
CA ILE A 39 16.38 17.12 -0.38
C ILE A 39 16.34 15.69 0.19
N SER A 40 17.47 14.99 0.17
CA SER A 40 17.59 13.63 0.71
C SER A 40 17.36 13.58 2.22
N ALA A 41 17.78 14.60 2.96
CA ALA A 41 17.55 14.70 4.39
C ALA A 41 16.08 15.03 4.73
N ILE A 42 15.38 15.75 3.85
CA ILE A 42 13.97 16.11 4.04
C ILE A 42 13.05 14.97 3.61
N ARG A 43 13.41 14.20 2.59
CA ARG A 43 12.59 13.12 2.04
C ARG A 43 12.60 11.90 2.96
N ASP A 44 11.41 11.47 3.37
CA ASP A 44 11.27 10.22 4.11
C ASP A 44 11.34 9.05 3.14
N ASN A 45 12.33 8.17 3.32
CA ASN A 45 12.45 6.96 2.50
C ASN A 45 11.71 5.80 3.17
N VAL A 46 10.42 5.68 2.87
CA VAL A 46 9.58 4.57 3.34
C VAL A 46 9.13 3.74 2.15
N THR A 47 9.21 2.43 2.29
CA THR A 47 8.69 1.47 1.31
C THR A 47 7.48 0.75 1.88
N MET A 48 6.53 0.42 1.00
CA MET A 48 5.30 -0.29 1.37
C MET A 48 5.15 -1.55 0.52
N GLN A 49 4.91 -2.66 1.20
CA GLN A 49 4.39 -3.89 0.62
C GLN A 49 3.02 -4.16 1.22
N ILE A 50 2.10 -4.64 0.38
CA ILE A 50 0.75 -4.99 0.80
C ILE A 50 0.41 -6.34 0.18
N THR A 51 -0.11 -7.25 1.02
CA THR A 51 -0.50 -8.60 0.61
C THR A 51 -1.79 -8.99 1.30
N ARG A 52 -2.59 -9.84 0.66
CA ARG A 52 -3.82 -10.35 1.27
C ARG A 52 -3.45 -11.22 2.47
N TYR A 53 -4.07 -10.97 3.62
CA TYR A 53 -3.89 -11.84 4.79
C TYR A 53 -4.68 -13.14 4.58
N THR A 54 -4.00 -14.28 4.65
CA THR A 54 -4.57 -15.63 4.41
C THR A 54 -4.72 -16.47 5.68
N GLY A 55 -4.45 -15.87 6.84
CA GLY A 55 -4.67 -16.50 8.14
C GLY A 55 -6.15 -16.74 8.43
N ASP A 56 -6.43 -17.53 9.47
CA ASP A 56 -7.80 -17.76 9.93
C ASP A 56 -8.24 -16.57 10.77
N TYR A 57 -9.14 -15.75 10.22
CA TYR A 57 -9.77 -14.64 10.94
C TYR A 57 -11.28 -14.71 10.79
N PRO A 58 -12.05 -14.26 11.81
CA PRO A 58 -13.50 -14.29 11.76
C PRO A 58 -14.03 -13.39 10.65
N LEU A 59 -14.87 -13.96 9.80
CA LEU A 59 -15.57 -13.22 8.77
C LEU A 59 -16.69 -12.41 9.42
N VAL A 60 -16.59 -11.08 9.33
CA VAL A 60 -17.65 -10.19 9.76
C VAL A 60 -18.44 -9.77 8.53
N THR A 61 -19.68 -10.23 8.44
CA THR A 61 -20.66 -9.73 7.47
C THR A 61 -21.52 -8.67 8.15
N ARG A 62 -21.76 -7.56 7.45
CA ARG A 62 -22.75 -6.56 7.88
C ARG A 62 -23.84 -6.49 6.84
N ASN A 63 -25.09 -6.73 7.24
CA ASN A 63 -26.23 -6.42 6.39
C ASN A 63 -26.25 -4.91 6.15
N GLY A 64 -26.24 -4.50 4.88
CA GLY A 64 -26.39 -3.09 4.55
C GLY A 64 -27.80 -2.62 4.88
N ASN A 65 -27.94 -1.33 5.20
CA ASN A 65 -29.25 -0.71 5.27
C ASN A 65 -29.89 -0.76 3.87
N GLU A 66 -31.21 -0.97 3.82
CA GLU A 66 -32.04 -1.33 2.64
C GLU A 66 -31.90 -0.47 1.38
N HIS A 67 -31.08 0.58 1.36
CA HIS A 67 -31.07 1.56 0.27
C HIS A 67 -29.80 1.67 -0.56
N LEU A 68 -28.58 1.30 -0.12
CA LEU A 68 -27.39 1.63 -0.95
C LEU A 68 -26.19 0.66 -0.90
N THR A 69 -26.16 -0.36 -0.05
CA THR A 69 -24.99 -1.28 -0.01
C THR A 69 -25.43 -2.73 0.14
N LEU A 70 -25.05 -3.57 -0.83
CA LEU A 70 -24.90 -5.01 -0.58
C LEU A 70 -24.00 -5.17 0.64
N GLY A 71 -24.33 -6.11 1.54
CA GLY A 71 -23.67 -6.20 2.84
C GLY A 71 -22.15 -6.29 2.72
N ALA A 72 -21.42 -5.61 3.60
CA ALA A 72 -19.96 -5.57 3.53
C ALA A 72 -19.33 -6.78 4.23
N VAL A 73 -18.28 -7.34 3.63
CA VAL A 73 -17.42 -8.35 4.26
C VAL A 73 -16.12 -7.68 4.68
N GLU A 74 -15.76 -7.76 5.96
CA GLU A 74 -14.47 -7.26 6.42
C GLU A 74 -13.35 -8.23 6.06
N VAL A 75 -12.31 -7.73 5.41
CA VAL A 75 -11.13 -8.50 5.01
C VAL A 75 -9.84 -7.85 5.46
N LEU A 76 -8.83 -8.67 5.73
CA LEU A 76 -7.54 -8.22 6.25
C LEU A 76 -6.48 -8.18 5.15
N TRP A 77 -5.72 -7.09 5.13
CA TRP A 77 -4.53 -6.91 4.30
C TRP A 77 -3.32 -6.70 5.19
N GLU A 78 -2.28 -7.49 4.98
CA GLU A 78 -1.00 -7.28 5.65
C GLU A 78 -0.25 -6.15 4.93
N VAL A 79 0.10 -5.11 5.69
CA VAL A 79 0.90 -3.97 5.22
C VAL A 79 2.24 -4.00 5.94
N LEU A 80 3.31 -4.14 5.18
CA LEU A 80 4.68 -4.02 5.67
C LEU A 80 5.24 -2.67 5.26
N LEU A 81 5.47 -1.80 6.24
CA LEU A 81 6.11 -0.50 6.05
C LEU A 81 7.55 -0.59 6.54
N SER A 82 8.51 -0.22 5.69
CA SER A 82 9.93 -0.24 6.04
C SER A 82 10.56 1.13 5.83
N ASN A 83 11.16 1.69 6.86
CA ASN A 83 11.94 2.93 6.77
C ASN A 83 13.35 2.58 6.31
N THR A 84 13.63 2.82 5.04
CA THR A 84 14.95 2.64 4.42
C THR A 84 15.79 3.92 4.47
N GLY A 85 15.31 4.97 5.14
CA GLY A 85 16.01 6.23 5.34
C GLY A 85 16.93 6.22 6.55
N GLY A 86 17.71 7.31 6.69
CA GLY A 86 18.65 7.50 7.78
C GLY A 86 18.08 8.16 9.04
N SER A 87 16.79 8.49 9.08
CA SER A 87 16.15 9.14 10.24
C SER A 87 14.79 8.53 10.56
N THR A 88 14.36 8.63 11.81
CA THR A 88 13.03 8.18 12.25
C THR A 88 11.94 8.93 11.48
N VAL A 89 10.98 8.17 10.95
CA VAL A 89 9.81 8.68 10.23
C VAL A 89 8.59 8.55 11.11
N SER A 90 7.72 9.56 11.11
CA SER A 90 6.42 9.50 11.78
C SER A 90 5.33 9.36 10.72
N LEU A 91 4.58 8.25 10.76
CA LEU A 91 3.40 8.05 9.93
C LEU A 91 2.23 8.74 10.63
N THR A 92 1.60 9.71 9.98
CA THR A 92 0.57 10.57 10.60
C THR A 92 -0.82 10.33 10.03
N GLY A 93 -0.93 9.66 8.88
CA GLY A 93 -2.20 9.44 8.19
C GLY A 93 -2.13 8.24 7.27
N TYR A 94 -3.30 7.65 7.00
CA TYR A 94 -3.49 6.72 5.91
C TYR A 94 -4.87 6.91 5.28
N GLU A 95 -5.01 6.47 4.05
CA GLU A 95 -6.25 6.53 3.28
C GLU A 95 -6.41 5.26 2.45
N ILE A 96 -7.65 4.80 2.32
CA ILE A 96 -8.04 3.70 1.44
C ILE A 96 -9.04 4.22 0.44
N LEU A 97 -8.73 4.04 -0.84
CA LEU A 97 -9.56 4.49 -1.94
C LEU A 97 -9.83 3.31 -2.86
N GLN A 98 -11.02 3.22 -3.45
CA GLN A 98 -11.30 2.23 -4.49
C GLN A 98 -11.01 2.82 -5.85
N VAL A 99 -10.37 2.04 -6.71
CA VAL A 99 -10.10 2.38 -8.11
C VAL A 99 -11.26 1.86 -8.96
N ALA A 100 -11.94 2.76 -9.66
CA ALA A 100 -13.04 2.44 -10.55
C ALA A 100 -12.56 1.75 -11.83
N LYS A 101 -13.36 0.80 -12.34
CA LYS A 101 -13.03 -0.02 -13.52
C LYS A 101 -13.05 0.75 -14.85
N GLU A 102 -13.84 1.82 -14.95
CA GLU A 102 -14.17 2.49 -16.23
C GLU A 102 -13.31 3.73 -16.56
N GLY A 103 -12.20 3.96 -15.86
CA GLY A 103 -11.36 5.12 -16.14
C GLY A 103 -10.33 5.48 -15.07
N GLY A 104 -10.14 4.63 -14.06
CA GLY A 104 -9.18 4.89 -13.00
C GLY A 104 -9.60 5.98 -12.01
N GLU A 105 -10.87 6.41 -12.02
CA GLU A 105 -11.38 7.31 -10.99
C GLU A 105 -11.21 6.69 -9.60
N ILE A 106 -10.68 7.49 -8.68
CA ILE A 106 -10.37 7.06 -7.32
C ILE A 106 -11.43 7.65 -6.40
N LEU A 107 -12.21 6.80 -5.76
CA LEU A 107 -13.34 7.19 -4.92
C LEU A 107 -13.12 6.69 -3.49
N TYR A 108 -13.42 7.53 -2.50
CA TYR A 108 -13.51 7.08 -1.11
C TYR A 108 -14.78 6.27 -0.93
N THR A 109 -14.65 5.06 -0.38
CA THR A 109 -15.77 4.12 -0.31
C THR A 109 -16.40 3.99 1.07
N GLY A 110 -15.82 4.61 2.10
CA GLY A 110 -16.23 4.34 3.49
C GLY A 110 -15.96 2.91 3.94
N MET A 111 -15.13 2.16 3.20
CA MET A 111 -14.78 0.77 3.49
C MET A 111 -13.59 0.66 4.45
N ASP A 112 -12.99 1.77 4.86
CA ASP A 112 -11.96 1.78 5.89
C ASP A 112 -12.54 1.37 7.24
N ARG A 113 -11.97 0.31 7.84
CA ARG A 113 -12.37 -0.24 9.14
C ARG A 113 -11.25 -0.14 10.19
N GLY A 114 -10.18 0.61 9.91
CA GLY A 114 -9.07 0.80 10.82
C GLY A 114 -7.84 -0.06 10.51
N ILE A 115 -6.76 0.24 11.23
CA ILE A 115 -5.53 -0.54 11.26
C ILE A 115 -5.43 -1.23 12.61
N ILE A 116 -4.98 -2.49 12.63
CA ILE A 116 -4.71 -3.25 13.84
C ILE A 116 -3.28 -3.83 13.83
N THR A 117 -2.73 -4.16 15.00
CA THR A 117 -1.44 -4.85 15.12
C THR A 117 -1.56 -6.28 14.60
N ALA A 118 -0.51 -6.80 13.97
CA ALA A 118 -0.50 -8.20 13.53
C ALA A 118 -0.43 -9.19 14.71
N GLU A 119 0.19 -8.79 15.82
CA GLU A 119 0.48 -9.64 16.97
C GLU A 119 -0.71 -9.73 17.94
N SER A 120 -1.32 -8.59 18.27
CA SER A 120 -2.36 -8.52 19.31
C SER A 120 -3.77 -8.28 18.76
N LEU A 121 -3.92 -8.04 17.45
CA LEU A 121 -5.15 -7.60 16.79
C LEU A 121 -5.78 -6.34 17.42
N ALA A 122 -5.04 -5.60 18.23
CA ALA A 122 -5.49 -4.36 18.85
C ALA A 122 -5.49 -3.21 17.83
N PRO A 123 -6.45 -2.26 17.93
CA PRO A 123 -6.43 -1.04 17.12
C PRO A 123 -5.11 -0.28 17.29
N ILE A 124 -4.58 0.21 16.17
CA ILE A 124 -3.41 1.08 16.16
C ILE A 124 -3.88 2.53 15.96
N HIS A 125 -3.35 3.41 16.79
CA HIS A 125 -3.55 4.84 16.67
C HIS A 125 -2.35 5.50 15.99
N LEU A 126 -2.65 6.48 15.13
CA LEU A 126 -1.64 7.37 14.55
C LEU A 126 -1.38 8.54 15.51
N PRO A 127 -0.16 9.11 15.53
CA PRO A 127 0.96 8.76 14.68
C PRO A 127 1.74 7.52 15.14
N ILE A 128 2.40 6.83 14.19
CA ILE A 128 3.32 5.71 14.45
C ILE A 128 4.74 6.17 14.15
N ALA A 129 5.66 6.01 15.10
CA ALA A 129 7.09 6.24 14.86
C ALA A 129 7.75 4.97 14.26
N LEU A 130 8.49 5.14 13.17
CA LEU A 130 9.23 4.11 12.47
C LEU A 130 10.71 4.50 12.40
N GLU A 131 11.53 3.91 13.26
CA GLU A 131 12.97 4.19 13.35
C GLU A 131 13.70 3.86 12.05
N ALA A 132 14.88 4.46 11.86
CA ALA A 132 15.74 4.21 10.70
C ALA A 132 16.12 2.72 10.61
N GLY A 133 15.94 2.12 9.42
CA GLY A 133 16.22 0.71 9.16
C GLY A 133 15.22 -0.27 9.78
N LYS A 134 14.13 0.20 10.41
CA LYS A 134 13.09 -0.66 10.98
C LYS A 134 11.92 -0.84 10.04
N SER A 135 11.24 -1.96 10.23
CA SER A 135 9.99 -2.30 9.56
C SER A 135 8.91 -2.55 10.60
N ILE A 136 7.67 -2.19 10.26
CA ILE A 136 6.49 -2.51 11.04
C ILE A 136 5.48 -3.25 10.16
N LYS A 137 4.89 -4.30 10.74
CA LYS A 137 3.81 -5.06 10.13
C LYS A 137 2.49 -4.61 10.73
N LEU A 138 1.55 -4.27 9.86
CA LEU A 138 0.21 -3.80 10.22
C LEU A 138 -0.82 -4.67 9.51
N LEU A 139 -2.00 -4.81 10.09
CA LEU A 139 -3.16 -5.40 9.41
C LEU A 139 -4.18 -4.30 9.15
N LEU A 140 -4.44 -4.04 7.88
CA LEU A 140 -5.42 -3.08 7.41
C LEU A 140 -6.76 -3.80 7.23
N LYS A 141 -7.80 -3.31 7.91
CA LYS A 141 -9.16 -3.83 7.77
C LYS A 141 -9.88 -3.08 6.65
N ILE A 142 -10.23 -3.79 5.58
CA ILE A 142 -10.94 -3.24 4.43
C ILE A 142 -12.30 -3.92 4.34
N GLY A 143 -13.38 -3.16 4.24
CA GLY A 143 -14.67 -3.70 3.82
C GLY A 143 -14.68 -3.94 2.32
N ILE A 144 -15.15 -5.09 1.87
CA ILE A 144 -15.39 -5.35 0.45
C ILE A 144 -16.86 -5.60 0.22
N SER A 145 -17.34 -5.24 -0.96
CA SER A 145 -18.70 -5.56 -1.42
C SER A 145 -18.64 -6.93 -2.11
N PRO A 146 -19.12 -8.00 -1.46
CA PRO A 146 -19.22 -9.29 -2.11
C PRO A 146 -20.23 -9.24 -3.26
N GLY A 147 -20.11 -10.20 -4.17
CA GLY A 147 -21.15 -10.47 -5.15
C GLY A 147 -22.46 -10.89 -4.47
N ASN A 148 -23.60 -10.67 -5.13
CA ASN A 148 -24.91 -10.93 -4.55
C ASN A 148 -25.10 -12.42 -4.23
N SER A 149 -24.65 -13.32 -5.12
CA SER A 149 -24.78 -14.76 -4.89
C SER A 149 -23.87 -15.20 -3.74
N ALA A 150 -22.63 -14.73 -3.72
CA ALA A 150 -21.68 -14.97 -2.65
C ALA A 150 -22.23 -14.49 -1.30
N PHE A 151 -22.79 -13.28 -1.25
CA PHE A 151 -23.39 -12.73 -0.03
C PHE A 151 -24.55 -13.58 0.50
N GLN A 152 -25.46 -14.03 -0.38
CA GLN A 152 -26.57 -14.90 -0.01
C GLN A 152 -26.09 -16.25 0.53
N ILE A 153 -25.10 -16.87 -0.13
CA ILE A 153 -24.49 -18.12 0.33
C ILE A 153 -23.86 -17.93 1.71
N LEU A 154 -23.02 -16.90 1.89
CA LEU A 154 -22.35 -16.66 3.16
C LEU A 154 -23.33 -16.35 4.30
N SER A 155 -24.32 -15.49 4.04
CA SER A 155 -25.32 -15.11 5.05
C SER A 155 -26.18 -16.30 5.48
N SER A 156 -26.61 -17.13 4.52
CA SER A 156 -27.38 -18.35 4.82
C SER A 156 -26.57 -19.39 5.59
N THR A 157 -25.28 -19.57 5.25
CA THR A 157 -24.38 -20.47 5.97
C THR A 157 -24.15 -20.00 7.41
N ILE A 158 -23.84 -18.71 7.62
CA ILE A 158 -23.66 -18.15 8.98
C ILE A 158 -24.93 -18.31 9.81
N ALA A 159 -26.10 -18.02 9.22
CA ALA A 159 -27.39 -18.17 9.91
C ALA A 159 -27.67 -19.63 10.29
N LYS A 160 -27.35 -20.59 9.39
CA LYS A 160 -27.56 -22.02 9.63
C LYS A 160 -26.62 -22.59 10.69
N GLU A 161 -25.35 -22.20 10.68
CA GLU A 161 -24.35 -22.75 11.59
C GLU A 161 -24.36 -22.11 12.97
N GLN A 162 -25.01 -20.95 13.13
CA GLN A 162 -25.10 -20.20 14.40
C GLN A 162 -23.73 -19.93 15.05
N ARG A 163 -22.68 -19.81 14.23
CA ARG A 163 -21.31 -19.52 14.65
C ARG A 163 -20.63 -18.55 13.68
N THR A 164 -19.55 -17.94 14.14
CA THR A 164 -18.66 -17.18 13.27
C THR A 164 -17.84 -18.13 12.42
N ILE A 165 -17.88 -17.94 11.10
CA ILE A 165 -17.02 -18.65 10.14
C ILE A 165 -15.76 -17.85 9.85
N THR A 166 -14.66 -18.50 9.51
CA THR A 166 -13.44 -17.81 9.06
C THR A 166 -13.50 -17.45 7.58
N LEU A 167 -12.66 -16.52 7.11
CA LEU A 167 -12.54 -16.26 5.66
C LEU A 167 -12.20 -17.54 4.89
N ARG A 168 -11.32 -18.39 5.42
CA ARG A 168 -10.92 -19.63 4.74
C ARG A 168 -12.09 -20.59 4.59
N GLU A 169 -12.92 -20.72 5.63
CA GLU A 169 -14.16 -21.51 5.56
C GLU A 169 -15.15 -20.91 4.54
N ALA A 170 -15.33 -19.59 4.58
CA ALA A 170 -16.16 -18.87 3.64
C ALA A 170 -15.74 -19.10 2.17
N GLU A 171 -14.43 -19.01 1.89
CA GLU A 171 -13.88 -19.30 0.55
C GLU A 171 -14.14 -20.75 0.12
N LYS A 172 -14.05 -21.72 1.04
CA LYS A 172 -14.39 -23.12 0.74
C LYS A 172 -15.87 -23.30 0.41
N TYR A 173 -16.77 -22.69 1.19
CA TYR A 173 -18.22 -22.75 0.94
C TYR A 173 -18.59 -22.17 -0.42
N LEU A 174 -17.98 -21.04 -0.79
CA LEU A 174 -18.18 -20.43 -2.09
C LEU A 174 -17.60 -21.30 -3.23
N ALA A 175 -16.40 -21.84 -3.04
CA ALA A 175 -15.76 -22.69 -4.03
C ALA A 175 -16.54 -23.99 -4.31
N LEU A 176 -17.20 -24.58 -3.30
CA LEU A 176 -18.14 -25.70 -3.47
C LEU A 176 -19.34 -25.36 -4.35
N LYS A 177 -19.66 -24.06 -4.49
CA LYS A 177 -20.69 -23.52 -5.38
C LYS A 177 -20.12 -22.94 -6.67
N HIS A 178 -18.84 -23.18 -6.95
CA HIS A 178 -18.13 -22.65 -8.12
C HIS A 178 -18.08 -21.13 -8.18
N LEU A 179 -18.11 -20.45 -7.03
CA LEU A 179 -18.03 -18.99 -6.92
C LEU A 179 -16.88 -18.56 -6.00
N ASP A 180 -16.40 -17.33 -6.20
CA ASP A 180 -15.62 -16.60 -5.20
C ASP A 180 -16.43 -15.49 -4.53
N ILE A 181 -15.77 -14.70 -3.68
CA ILE A 181 -16.41 -13.61 -2.93
C ILE A 181 -16.99 -12.50 -3.81
N TYR A 182 -16.55 -12.38 -5.07
CA TYR A 182 -17.01 -11.37 -6.03
C TYR A 182 -17.93 -11.97 -7.11
N ASP A 183 -18.47 -13.18 -6.93
CA ASP A 183 -19.24 -13.93 -7.93
C ASP A 183 -18.48 -14.23 -9.24
N ASN A 184 -17.14 -14.31 -9.22
CA ASN A 184 -16.43 -14.90 -10.37
C ASN A 184 -16.52 -16.43 -10.30
N THR A 185 -16.52 -17.07 -11.47
CA THR A 185 -16.50 -18.54 -11.55
C THR A 185 -15.15 -19.09 -11.12
N VAL A 186 -15.19 -20.10 -10.25
CA VAL A 186 -13.98 -20.80 -9.80
C VAL A 186 -14.04 -22.30 -10.03
N ILE A 187 -12.86 -22.89 -10.24
CA ILE A 187 -12.67 -24.35 -10.24
C ILE A 187 -12.05 -24.74 -8.90
N PRO A 188 -12.75 -25.50 -8.04
CA PRO A 188 -12.20 -26.03 -6.80
C PRO A 188 -11.19 -27.16 -7.04
N TYR A 189 -10.19 -27.24 -6.17
CA TYR A 189 -9.24 -28.34 -6.09
C TYR A 189 -9.56 -29.22 -4.88
N TYR A 190 -9.69 -30.51 -5.10
CA TYR A 190 -10.04 -31.47 -4.06
C TYR A 190 -8.84 -32.30 -3.62
N ILE A 191 -8.68 -32.46 -2.30
CA ILE A 191 -7.76 -33.42 -1.68
C ILE A 191 -8.59 -34.22 -0.68
N ASN A 192 -8.62 -35.54 -0.83
CA ASN A 192 -9.40 -36.46 0.02
C ASN A 192 -10.90 -36.12 0.10
N GLY A 193 -11.47 -35.56 -0.97
CA GLY A 193 -12.89 -35.17 -1.02
C GLY A 193 -13.18 -33.76 -0.49
N ASP A 194 -12.20 -33.09 0.13
CA ASP A 194 -12.34 -31.73 0.66
C ASP A 194 -11.75 -30.68 -0.27
N VAL A 195 -12.36 -29.48 -0.31
CA VAL A 195 -11.80 -28.34 -1.03
C VAL A 195 -10.53 -27.86 -0.32
N SER A 196 -9.40 -28.07 -1.01
CA SER A 196 -8.06 -27.65 -0.59
C SER A 196 -7.63 -26.29 -1.14
N GLY A 197 -8.27 -25.85 -2.23
CA GLY A 197 -8.00 -24.58 -2.89
C GLY A 197 -8.94 -24.39 -4.07
N TRP A 198 -8.75 -23.32 -4.83
CA TRP A 198 -9.53 -23.01 -6.04
C TRP A 198 -8.75 -22.08 -6.97
N ARG A 199 -9.12 -22.07 -8.25
CA ARG A 199 -8.64 -21.09 -9.24
C ARG A 199 -9.80 -20.32 -9.85
N VAL A 200 -9.62 -19.04 -10.15
CA VAL A 200 -10.60 -18.23 -10.89
C VAL A 200 -10.45 -18.51 -12.38
N GLU A 201 -11.56 -18.82 -13.06
CA GLU A 201 -11.56 -19.01 -14.52
C GLU A 201 -11.53 -17.69 -15.29
N SER A 202 -12.36 -16.73 -14.86
CA SER A 202 -12.47 -15.42 -15.49
C SER A 202 -12.51 -14.34 -14.41
N ARG A 203 -11.58 -13.40 -14.48
CA ARG A 203 -11.52 -12.24 -13.58
C ARG A 203 -12.31 -11.10 -14.18
N GLY A 204 -12.86 -10.25 -13.33
CA GLY A 204 -13.48 -9.01 -13.80
C GLY A 204 -14.40 -8.35 -12.80
N LYS A 205 -14.81 -9.05 -11.73
CA LYS A 205 -15.71 -8.50 -10.71
C LYS A 205 -15.00 -7.95 -9.47
N GLU A 206 -13.71 -8.22 -9.28
CA GLU A 206 -12.97 -7.77 -8.09
C GLU A 206 -12.96 -6.25 -7.92
N GLN A 207 -12.86 -5.82 -6.66
CA GLN A 207 -12.58 -4.44 -6.30
C GLN A 207 -11.07 -4.24 -6.17
N VAL A 208 -10.58 -3.11 -6.68
CA VAL A 208 -9.18 -2.71 -6.61
C VAL A 208 -9.07 -1.53 -5.66
N PHE A 209 -8.09 -1.57 -4.76
CA PHE A 209 -7.89 -0.54 -3.75
C PHE A 209 -6.53 0.13 -3.90
N LEU A 210 -6.48 1.45 -3.72
CA LEU A 210 -5.26 2.20 -3.49
C LEU A 210 -5.13 2.46 -1.99
N VAL A 211 -4.08 1.93 -1.40
CA VAL A 211 -3.71 2.21 -0.01
C VAL A 211 -2.62 3.26 -0.01
N ARG A 212 -2.79 4.32 0.78
CA ARG A 212 -1.84 5.43 0.90
C ARG A 212 -1.52 5.69 2.36
N PHE A 213 -0.24 5.90 2.67
CA PHE A 213 0.24 6.40 3.95
C PHE A 213 0.91 7.76 3.76
N ARG A 214 0.76 8.64 4.74
CA ARG A 214 1.40 9.97 4.77
C ARG A 214 2.31 10.09 5.98
N THR A 215 3.50 10.64 5.78
CA THR A 215 4.44 10.96 6.85
C THR A 215 4.24 12.39 7.36
N ALA A 216 4.76 12.68 8.55
CA ALA A 216 4.72 14.02 9.15
C ALA A 216 5.41 15.08 8.26
N ARG A 217 6.38 14.68 7.43
CA ARG A 217 7.07 15.57 6.48
C ARG A 217 6.36 15.68 5.13
N GLY A 218 5.16 15.11 4.99
CA GLY A 218 4.34 15.19 3.78
C GLY A 218 4.71 14.19 2.68
N THR A 219 5.58 13.22 2.96
CA THR A 219 5.85 12.15 1.97
C THR A 219 4.64 11.22 1.90
N GLU A 220 4.18 10.91 0.69
CA GLU A 220 3.12 9.94 0.45
C GLU A 220 3.70 8.64 -0.12
N ILE A 221 3.32 7.52 0.49
CA ILE A 221 3.64 6.18 0.00
C ILE A 221 2.34 5.50 -0.37
N SER A 222 2.21 5.05 -1.62
CA SER A 222 0.98 4.48 -2.12
C SER A 222 1.19 3.16 -2.84
N LYS A 223 0.25 2.22 -2.69
CA LYS A 223 0.29 0.92 -3.35
C LYS A 223 -1.12 0.51 -3.77
N VAL A 224 -1.25 0.10 -5.02
CA VAL A 224 -2.46 -0.55 -5.51
C VAL A 224 -2.45 -2.00 -5.06
N THR A 225 -3.59 -2.46 -4.57
CA THR A 225 -3.81 -3.82 -4.11
C THR A 225 -5.13 -4.35 -4.65
N HIS A 226 -5.19 -5.66 -4.85
CA HIS A 226 -6.26 -6.35 -5.55
C HIS A 226 -6.28 -7.80 -5.07
N TRP A 227 -7.45 -8.41 -5.04
CA TRP A 227 -7.67 -9.68 -4.32
C TRP A 227 -6.81 -10.83 -4.85
N TYR A 228 -6.60 -10.88 -6.17
CA TYR A 228 -5.82 -11.93 -6.83
C TYR A 228 -4.40 -11.51 -7.19
N ASP A 229 -3.38 -11.97 -6.47
CA ASP A 229 -1.97 -11.67 -6.81
C ASP A 229 -1.70 -11.84 -8.32
N LEU A 230 -1.40 -10.72 -9.01
CA LEU A 230 -1.26 -10.67 -10.47
C LEU A 230 0.11 -11.21 -10.90
N ARG A 231 1.06 -11.35 -9.96
CA ARG A 231 2.46 -11.66 -10.25
C ARG A 231 2.81 -13.14 -10.14
N LYS A 232 1.95 -13.96 -9.52
CA LYS A 232 2.18 -15.40 -9.34
C LYS A 232 1.71 -16.27 -10.53
N LEU A 233 1.34 -15.62 -11.65
CA LEU A 233 0.88 -16.30 -12.88
C LEU A 233 1.78 -16.02 -14.09
N GLN A 234 2.95 -15.41 -13.88
CA GLN A 234 4.04 -15.31 -14.86
C GLN A 234 5.17 -16.23 -14.42
#